data_AF-A0A3M1WXI1-F1
#
_entry.id   AF-A0A3M1WXI1-F1
#
_cell.length_a   1.000
_cell.length_b   1.000
_cell.length_c   1.000
_cell.angle_alpha   90.00
_cell.angle_beta   90.00
_cell.angle_gamma   90.00
#
_symmetry.space_group_name_H-M   'P 1'
#
loop_
_entity.id
_entity.type
_entity.pdbx_description
1 polymer ?
#
loop_
_entity_poly.entity_id
_entity_poly.type
_entity_poly.pdbx_seq_one_letter_code
_entity_poly.pdbx_strand_id
1 'polypeptide(L)'
;MTPNLDELMRISVTRHAKYPNFRSGNIVYPALGLAGESGEVVEIVKKALRRANSSEYGCAANILTNDERSRLTLEIGDVLWYVEALCRELGITPHQAMQATLAKLDERHKEASE
;
A
#
# COMPACT_ATOMS: atom_id res chain seq x y z
N MET A 1 22.47 -11.82 3.91
CA MET A 1 21.56 -11.06 4.79
C MET A 1 20.31 -10.75 3.97
N THR A 2 19.12 -11.10 4.46
CA THR A 2 17.85 -10.79 3.77
C THR A 2 17.55 -9.30 3.91
N PRO A 3 17.17 -8.59 2.83
CA PRO A 3 16.85 -7.17 2.90
C PRO A 3 15.63 -6.94 3.80
N ASN A 4 15.60 -5.83 4.54
CA ASN A 4 14.40 -5.41 5.27
C ASN A 4 13.36 -4.77 4.31
N LEU A 5 12.15 -4.51 4.81
CA LEU A 5 11.06 -3.99 3.98
C LEU A 5 11.41 -2.67 3.28
N ASP A 6 11.98 -1.72 4.02
CA ASP A 6 12.39 -0.42 3.48
C ASP A 6 13.43 -0.59 2.36
N GLU A 7 14.35 -1.54 2.51
CA GLU A 7 15.34 -1.86 1.49
C GLU A 7 14.72 -2.50 0.25
N LEU A 8 13.76 -3.42 0.41
CA LEU A 8 13.03 -4.03 -0.71
C LEU A 8 12.23 -2.99 -1.49
N MET A 9 11.46 -2.16 -0.77
CA MET A 9 10.69 -1.05 -1.37
C MET A 9 11.64 -0.13 -2.13
N ARG A 10 12.77 0.25 -1.52
CA ARG A 10 13.76 1.10 -2.19
C ARG A 10 14.34 0.47 -3.44
N ILE A 11 14.73 -0.79 -3.40
CA ILE A 11 15.32 -1.49 -4.54
C ILE A 11 14.30 -1.60 -5.68
N SER A 12 13.04 -1.91 -5.36
CA SER A 12 11.98 -2.09 -6.36
C SER A 12 11.76 -0.82 -7.20
N VAL A 13 11.61 0.34 -6.56
CA VAL A 13 11.40 1.61 -7.28
C VAL A 13 12.69 2.06 -7.99
N THR A 14 13.85 1.96 -7.36
CA THR A 14 15.11 2.42 -7.99
C THR A 14 15.52 1.61 -9.22
N ARG A 15 15.17 0.32 -9.27
CA ARG A 15 15.46 -0.55 -10.42
C ARG A 15 14.40 -0.51 -11.50
N HIS A 16 13.13 -0.29 -11.14
CA HIS A 16 12.01 -0.50 -12.05
C HIS A 16 11.16 0.75 -12.34
N ALA A 17 11.38 1.88 -11.66
CA ALA A 17 10.64 3.11 -11.95
C ALA A 17 10.92 3.62 -13.36
N LYS A 18 9.88 3.55 -14.21
CA LYS A 18 9.84 4.12 -15.54
C LYS A 18 8.53 4.90 -15.69
N TYR A 19 8.51 6.12 -15.19
CA TYR A 19 7.42 7.05 -15.43
C TYR A 19 7.93 8.48 -15.68
N PRO A 20 7.15 9.35 -16.34
CA PRO A 20 7.61 10.67 -16.74
C PRO A 20 8.06 11.52 -15.55
N ASN A 21 9.21 12.18 -15.71
CA ASN A 21 9.78 13.10 -14.73
C ASN A 21 10.01 12.46 -13.34
N PHE A 22 10.44 11.20 -13.29
CA PHE A 22 10.83 10.55 -12.05
C PHE A 22 11.90 11.36 -11.30
N ARG A 23 11.71 11.54 -9.98
CA ARG A 23 12.52 12.35 -9.06
C ARG A 23 12.57 13.84 -9.36
N SER A 24 11.56 14.37 -10.06
CA SER A 24 11.41 15.81 -10.30
C SER A 24 10.42 16.48 -9.34
N GLY A 25 9.80 15.73 -8.43
CA GLY A 25 8.66 16.17 -7.63
C GLY A 25 7.31 15.83 -8.28
N ASN A 26 7.26 14.89 -9.22
CA ASN A 26 6.02 14.51 -9.90
C ASN A 26 5.19 13.55 -9.04
N ILE A 27 4.42 14.11 -8.12
CA ILE A 27 3.51 13.33 -7.25
C ILE A 27 2.26 12.82 -7.98
N VAL A 28 1.92 13.39 -9.14
CA VAL A 28 0.65 13.11 -9.83
C VAL A 28 0.62 11.68 -10.35
N TYR A 29 1.67 11.24 -11.04
CA TYR A 29 1.71 9.90 -11.60
C TYR A 29 1.65 8.82 -10.51
N PRO A 30 2.49 8.87 -9.44
CA PRO A 30 2.40 7.88 -8.37
C PRO A 30 1.09 7.91 -7.59
N ALA A 31 0.46 9.07 -7.43
CA ALA A 31 -0.84 9.18 -6.76
C ALA A 31 -1.97 8.53 -7.56
N LEU A 32 -1.98 8.72 -8.88
CA LEU A 32 -2.96 8.07 -9.77
C LEU A 32 -2.75 6.55 -9.80
N GLY A 33 -1.49 6.11 -9.89
CA GLY A 33 -1.15 4.69 -9.81
C GLY A 33 -1.57 4.05 -8.49
N LEU A 34 -1.27 4.71 -7.36
CA LEU A 34 -1.71 4.27 -6.03
C LEU A 34 -3.22 4.01 -5.97
N ALA A 35 -4.03 4.92 -6.53
CA ALA A 35 -5.48 4.77 -6.57
C ALA A 35 -5.91 3.59 -7.45
N GLY A 36 -5.23 3.36 -8.59
CA GLY A 36 -5.45 2.22 -9.47
C GLY A 36 -5.23 0.89 -8.75
N GLU A 37 -4.05 0.68 -8.17
CA GLU A 37 -3.70 -0.58 -7.51
C GLU A 37 -4.54 -0.82 -6.25
N SER A 38 -4.88 0.25 -5.53
CA SER A 38 -5.83 0.16 -4.41
C SER A 38 -7.22 -0.30 -4.89
N GLY A 39 -7.62 0.10 -6.09
CA GLY A 39 -8.85 -0.38 -6.74
C GLY A 39 -8.79 -1.86 -7.10
N GLU A 40 -7.63 -2.35 -7.54
CA GLU A 40 -7.41 -3.78 -7.83
C GLU A 40 -7.50 -4.64 -6.56
N VAL A 41 -6.90 -4.19 -5.45
CA VAL A 41 -7.07 -4.79 -4.12
C VAL A 41 -8.55 -4.93 -3.77
N VAL A 42 -9.33 -3.84 -3.92
CA VAL A 42 -10.76 -3.81 -3.63
C VAL A 42 -11.52 -4.79 -4.54
N GLU A 43 -11.19 -4.84 -5.82
CA GLU A 43 -11.85 -5.70 -6.79
C GLU A 43 -11.70 -7.18 -6.46
N ILE A 44 -10.51 -7.61 -6.03
CA ILE A 44 -10.26 -9.00 -5.61
C ILE A 44 -11.09 -9.33 -4.36
N VAL A 45 -11.05 -8.49 -3.34
CA VAL A 45 -11.79 -8.72 -2.08
C VAL A 45 -13.30 -8.76 -2.33
N LYS A 46 -13.82 -7.83 -3.15
CA LYS A 46 -15.24 -7.78 -3.53
C LYS A 46 -15.69 -9.04 -4.26
N LYS A 47 -14.88 -9.54 -5.21
CA LYS A 47 -15.17 -10.78 -5.94
C LYS A 47 -15.19 -11.99 -5.01
N ALA A 48 -14.23 -12.08 -4.09
CA ALA A 48 -14.16 -13.15 -3.10
C ALA A 48 -15.42 -13.17 -2.20
N LEU A 49 -15.82 -11.99 -1.69
CA LEU A 49 -17.04 -11.84 -0.89
C LEU A 49 -18.29 -12.29 -1.65
N ARG A 50 -18.45 -11.84 -2.90
CA ARG A 50 -19.58 -12.23 -3.76
C ARG A 50 -19.63 -13.74 -3.99
N ARG A 51 -18.48 -14.37 -4.23
CA ARG A 51 -18.38 -15.82 -4.44
C ARG A 51 -18.72 -16.61 -3.16
N ALA A 52 -18.26 -16.13 -2.01
CA ALA A 52 -18.54 -16.76 -0.73
C ALA A 52 -20.00 -16.64 -0.29
N ASN A 53 -20.81 -15.83 -1.01
CA ASN A 53 -22.20 -15.52 -0.66
C ASN A 53 -22.34 -15.03 0.79
N SER A 54 -21.26 -14.42 1.32
CA SER A 54 -21.19 -13.96 2.70
C SER A 54 -21.84 -12.58 2.79
N SER A 55 -22.93 -12.49 3.54
CA SER A 55 -23.47 -11.21 4.01
C SER A 55 -22.69 -10.67 5.22
N GLU A 56 -21.86 -11.50 5.85
CA GLU A 56 -20.99 -11.09 6.94
C GLU A 56 -19.69 -10.53 6.38
N TYR A 57 -19.45 -9.24 6.67
CA TYR A 57 -18.18 -8.55 6.44
C TYR A 57 -17.05 -9.05 7.36
N GLY A 58 -17.28 -10.12 8.13
CA GLY A 58 -16.38 -10.66 9.15
C GLY A 58 -15.41 -11.71 8.60
N CYS A 59 -14.15 -11.30 8.43
CA CYS A 59 -12.97 -12.11 8.12
C CYS A 59 -12.86 -12.63 6.67
N ALA A 60 -12.77 -11.72 5.69
CA ALA A 60 -12.63 -12.05 4.26
C ALA A 60 -11.36 -12.84 3.85
N ALA A 61 -10.38 -13.03 4.74
CA ALA A 61 -9.13 -13.69 4.37
C ALA A 61 -9.25 -15.22 4.25
N ASN A 62 -10.18 -15.86 4.97
CA ASN A 62 -10.38 -17.32 4.92
C ASN A 62 -11.19 -17.76 3.69
N ILE A 63 -11.98 -16.86 3.11
CA ILE A 63 -12.77 -17.15 1.91
C ILE A 63 -11.95 -17.07 0.64
N LEU A 64 -10.75 -16.47 0.66
CA LEU A 64 -9.87 -16.36 -0.52
C LEU A 64 -9.36 -17.72 -0.96
N THR A 65 -9.46 -17.99 -2.27
CA THR A 65 -8.71 -19.07 -2.92
C THR A 65 -7.21 -18.77 -2.92
N ASN A 66 -6.39 -19.80 -3.19
CA ASN A 66 -4.94 -19.62 -3.29
C ASN A 66 -4.54 -18.65 -4.43
N ASP A 67 -5.30 -18.65 -5.53
CA ASP A 67 -5.09 -17.73 -6.65
C ASP A 67 -5.41 -16.28 -6.24
N GLU A 68 -6.60 -16.04 -5.67
CA GLU A 68 -6.99 -14.70 -5.20
C GLU A 68 -6.02 -14.18 -4.14
N ARG A 69 -5.53 -15.04 -3.23
CA ARG A 69 -4.51 -14.67 -2.24
C ARG A 69 -3.19 -14.27 -2.91
N SER A 70 -2.75 -15.02 -3.91
CA SER A 70 -1.51 -14.71 -4.64
C SER A 70 -1.62 -13.40 -5.39
N ARG A 71 -2.73 -13.18 -6.09
CA ARG A 71 -3.01 -11.91 -6.79
C ARG A 71 -3.10 -10.74 -5.82
N LEU A 72 -3.87 -10.88 -4.73
CA LEU A 72 -3.98 -9.85 -3.70
C LEU A 72 -2.62 -9.47 -3.11
N THR A 73 -1.71 -10.44 -2.96
CA THR A 73 -0.34 -10.19 -2.49
C THR A 73 0.45 -9.34 -3.48
N LEU A 74 0.28 -9.56 -4.78
CA LEU A 74 0.92 -8.74 -5.82
C LEU A 74 0.39 -7.31 -5.80
N GLU A 75 -0.94 -7.13 -5.76
CA GLU A 75 -1.56 -5.80 -5.71
C GLU A 75 -1.13 -5.00 -4.46
N ILE A 76 -1.01 -5.68 -3.30
CA ILE A 76 -0.45 -5.06 -2.09
C ILE A 76 1.01 -4.61 -2.32
N GLY A 77 1.80 -5.41 -3.04
CA GLY A 77 3.14 -5.05 -3.46
C GLY A 77 3.17 -3.79 -4.32
N ASP A 78 2.26 -3.68 -5.28
CA ASP A 78 2.17 -2.52 -6.17
C ASP A 78 1.69 -1.25 -5.42
N VAL A 79 0.75 -1.40 -4.46
CA VAL A 79 0.40 -0.32 -3.53
C VAL A 79 1.61 0.18 -2.74
N LEU A 80 2.39 -0.73 -2.15
CA LEU A 80 3.62 -0.38 -1.44
C LEU A 80 4.62 0.32 -2.36
N TRP A 81 4.75 -0.15 -3.60
CA TRP A 81 5.61 0.46 -4.60
C TRP A 81 5.23 1.93 -4.87
N TYR A 82 3.94 2.21 -5.05
CA TYR A 82 3.47 3.59 -5.27
C TYR A 82 3.59 4.48 -4.02
N VAL A 83 3.39 3.93 -2.82
CA VAL A 83 3.66 4.64 -1.55
C VAL A 83 5.12 5.07 -1.48
N GLU A 84 6.04 4.15 -1.78
CA GLU A 84 7.47 4.43 -1.80
C GLU A 84 7.85 5.44 -2.91
N ALA A 85 7.23 5.35 -4.08
CA ALA A 85 7.43 6.31 -5.16
C ALA A 85 6.98 7.72 -4.74
N LEU A 86 5.82 7.87 -4.11
CA LEU A 86 5.35 9.14 -3.55
C LEU A 86 6.31 9.70 -2.50
N CYS A 87 6.76 8.87 -1.56
CA CYS A 87 7.72 9.29 -0.54
C CYS A 87 8.99 9.87 -1.18
N ARG A 88 9.50 9.24 -2.25
CA ARG A 88 10.65 9.75 -2.99
C ARG A 88 10.42 11.07 -3.68
N GLU A 89 9.29 11.25 -4.34
CA GLU A 89 8.95 12.52 -4.99
C GLU A 89 8.82 13.65 -3.96
N LEU A 90 8.45 13.33 -2.71
CA LEU A 90 8.41 14.25 -1.58
C LEU A 90 9.74 14.40 -0.83
N GLY A 91 10.77 13.63 -1.17
CA GLY A 91 12.06 13.66 -0.49
C GLY A 91 12.08 13.04 0.92
N ILE A 92 11.12 12.15 1.23
CA ILE A 92 11.02 11.44 2.52
C ILE A 92 11.10 9.92 2.33
N THR A 93 11.17 9.18 3.44
CA THR A 93 11.05 7.72 3.46
C THR A 93 9.70 7.27 4.02
N PRO A 94 9.23 6.04 3.69
CA PRO A 94 8.02 5.47 4.31
C PRO A 94 8.15 5.38 5.82
N HIS A 95 9.35 5.11 6.33
CA HIS A 95 9.63 5.12 7.76
C HIS A 95 9.31 6.48 8.39
N GLN A 96 9.78 7.57 7.79
CA GLN A 96 9.47 8.93 8.27
C GLN A 96 7.97 9.22 8.21
N ALA A 97 7.29 8.83 7.13
CA ALA A 97 5.84 8.99 6.99
C ALA A 97 5.05 8.23 8.07
N MET A 98 5.48 7.01 8.39
CA MET A 98 4.86 6.19 9.43
C MET A 98 5.13 6.75 10.83
N GLN A 99 6.36 7.20 11.12
CA GLN A 99 6.67 7.85 12.39
C GLN A 99 5.79 9.09 12.63
N ALA A 100 5.62 9.94 11.61
CA ALA A 100 4.73 11.10 11.70
C ALA A 100 3.26 10.69 11.93
N THR A 101 2.82 9.59 11.34
CA THR A 101 1.47 9.05 11.54
C THR A 101 1.27 8.52 12.96
N LEU A 102 2.24 7.79 13.51
CA LEU A 102 2.20 7.26 14.87
C LEU A 102 2.11 8.37 15.91
N ALA A 103 2.95 9.39 15.80
CA ALA A 103 2.91 10.55 16.71
C ALA A 103 1.51 11.20 16.74
N LYS A 104 0.89 11.39 15.57
CA LYS A 104 -0.47 11.93 15.44
C LYS A 104 -1.55 11.01 16.04
N LEU A 105 -1.39 9.69 15.94
CA LEU A 105 -2.33 8.74 16.53
C LEU A 105 -2.21 8.70 18.06
N ASP A 106 -0.98 8.74 18.58
CA ASP A 106 -0.71 8.77 20.02
C ASP A 106 -1.30 10.03 20.69
N GLU A 107 -1.25 11.17 20.02
CA GLU A 107 -1.92 12.40 20.46
C GLU A 107 -3.44 12.21 20.59
N ARG A 108 -4.09 11.64 19.57
CA ARG A 108 -5.55 11.39 19.59
C ARG A 108 -5.97 10.43 20.70
N HIS A 109 -5.14 9.43 20.99
CA HIS A 109 -5.45 8.46 22.05
C HIS A 109 -5.37 9.08 23.45
N LYS A 110 -4.50 10.08 23.65
CA LYS A 110 -4.43 10.82 24.92
C LYS A 110 -5.66 11.69 25.13
N GLU A 111 -6.08 12.44 24.11
CA GLU A 111 -7.28 13.29 24.17
C GLU A 111 -8.58 12.50 24.40
N ALA A 112 -8.67 11.26 23.89
CA ALA A 112 -9.85 10.41 24.10
C ALA A 112 -9.87 9.68 25.46
N SER A 113 -8.76 9.72 26.20
CA SER A 113 -8.60 9.06 27.51
C SER A 113 -8.66 10.04 28.69
N GLU A 114 -8.83 11.34 28.42
CA GLU A 114 -9.04 12.44 29.38
C GLU A 114 -10.50 12.89 29.38
#